data_AF-A0A538GZT5-F1
#
_entry.id   AF-A0A538GZT5-F1
#
_cell.length_a   1.000
_cell.length_b   1.000
_cell.length_c   1.000
_cell.angle_alpha   90.00
_cell.angle_beta   90.00
_cell.angle_gamma   90.00
#
_symmetry.space_group_name_H-M   'P 1'
#
loop_
_entity.id
_entity.type
_entity.pdbx_description
1 polymer ?
#
loop_
_entity_poly.entity_id
_entity_poly.type
_entity_poly.pdbx_seq_one_letter_code
_entity_poly.pdbx_strand_id
1 'polypeptide(L)'
;FAGYSLPDDLLSGTGLRIAYSVVLAVPFVGTWAAFLVFGGRFPGDALIPRLFILHVLLVPALISALLGAHLAILWRQKHTQFPGNVRNIARTEHNVVGSRLWPTYAARSIGLFAAVFAVLCGLGGVAQINPIWLYGPFKASAVTTAAQPDWYVGWLEGALRIFPPWRIHVAGYTISEIFWPAVLLPLVTFGLLYAWPFLEQRVTGDREEHHLLDRPRDRPVRSAVGAGALTFFVVLFVAGAQDVIAQKLSVSIPSVTNALRGLAVGLTSRPATARPRDRQWRCLIGAASRPRLWAVLTSATCENACGKLPTRRPAFVSYSSDRRPTSLRRPSNRWNSASASTCRPCRTRLSASQNEQAMNAPSPPGKPSTSSSSSTERRTNPSLVRSRSTARTVPTIRSSVADMKPTSGSRSRLASTCRAP
;
A
#
# COMPACT_ATOMS: atom_id res chain seq x y z
N PHE A 1 -12.14 11.24 16.77
CA PHE A 1 -12.60 11.24 18.17
C PHE A 1 -13.33 12.55 18.44
N ALA A 2 -12.70 13.61 18.97
CA ALA A 2 -13.41 14.80 19.46
C ALA A 2 -14.49 15.37 18.50
N GLY A 3 -14.19 15.55 17.21
CA GLY A 3 -15.17 16.03 16.22
C GLY A 3 -16.36 15.10 15.97
N TYR A 4 -16.12 13.79 15.90
CA TYR A 4 -17.17 12.77 15.81
C TYR A 4 -18.05 12.73 17.07
N SER A 5 -17.52 13.18 18.21
CA SER A 5 -18.20 13.23 19.50
C SER A 5 -18.98 14.54 19.78
N LEU A 6 -18.90 15.55 18.91
CA LEU A 6 -19.65 16.80 19.08
C LEU A 6 -21.17 16.69 18.84
N PRO A 7 -21.69 15.84 17.95
CA PRO A 7 -23.14 15.69 17.75
C PRO A 7 -23.92 15.08 18.91
N ASP A 8 -23.22 14.46 19.88
CA ASP A 8 -23.79 13.74 21.04
C ASP A 8 -24.93 12.75 20.66
N ASP A 9 -24.73 12.05 19.55
CA ASP A 9 -25.59 10.95 19.11
C ASP A 9 -25.31 9.66 19.92
N LEU A 10 -26.22 8.69 19.84
CA LEU A 10 -26.13 7.46 20.62
C LEU A 10 -24.85 6.64 20.39
N LEU A 11 -24.29 6.66 19.18
CA LEU A 11 -23.05 5.95 18.87
C LEU A 11 -21.83 6.72 19.40
N SER A 12 -21.76 8.03 19.17
CA SER A 12 -20.64 8.86 19.64
C SER A 12 -20.59 9.02 21.16
N GLY A 13 -21.75 9.15 21.83
CA GLY A 13 -21.87 9.16 23.29
C GLY A 13 -21.49 7.82 23.94
N THR A 14 -21.75 6.69 23.27
CA THR A 14 -21.21 5.38 23.69
C THR A 14 -19.68 5.36 23.61
N GLY A 15 -19.09 5.94 22.55
CA GLY A 15 -17.64 6.13 22.45
C GLY A 15 -17.06 7.03 23.55
N LEU A 16 -17.76 8.09 23.95
CA LEU A 16 -17.40 8.94 25.08
C LEU A 16 -17.44 8.18 26.42
N ARG A 17 -18.41 7.27 26.60
CA ARG A 17 -18.49 6.40 27.78
C ARG A 17 -17.31 5.42 27.86
N ILE A 18 -16.86 4.87 26.72
CA ILE A 18 -15.65 4.05 26.65
C ILE A 18 -14.43 4.90 27.03
N ALA A 19 -14.28 6.09 26.44
CA ALA A 19 -13.15 6.99 26.76
C ALA A 19 -13.10 7.40 28.24
N TYR A 20 -14.25 7.67 28.87
CA TYR A 20 -14.34 7.92 30.32
C TYR A 20 -13.79 6.71 31.12
N SER A 21 -14.16 5.49 30.71
CA SER A 21 -13.71 4.25 31.34
C SER A 21 -12.20 4.01 31.14
N VAL A 22 -11.65 4.40 29.98
CA VAL A 22 -10.20 4.34 29.71
C VAL A 22 -9.42 5.32 30.58
N VAL A 23 -9.90 6.55 30.76
CA VAL A 23 -9.25 7.52 31.66
C VAL A 23 -9.33 7.05 33.12
N LEU A 24 -10.47 6.51 33.57
CA LEU A 24 -10.60 5.90 34.89
C LEU A 24 -9.67 4.69 35.11
N ALA A 25 -9.36 3.93 34.05
CA ALA A 25 -8.50 2.75 34.14
C ALA A 25 -7.01 3.09 34.38
N VAL A 26 -6.60 4.37 34.31
CA VAL A 26 -5.23 4.79 34.63
C VAL A 26 -4.97 4.63 36.14
N PRO A 27 -4.01 3.80 36.57
CA PRO A 27 -3.72 3.60 37.99
C PRO A 27 -3.32 4.90 38.69
N PHE A 28 -3.65 5.00 39.99
CA PHE A 28 -3.38 6.12 40.90
C PHE A 28 -4.07 7.46 40.57
N VAL A 29 -4.08 7.89 39.30
CA VAL A 29 -4.56 9.23 38.89
C VAL A 29 -5.86 9.21 38.08
N GLY A 30 -6.36 8.04 37.65
CA GLY A 30 -7.48 7.94 36.71
C GLY A 30 -8.78 8.60 37.17
N THR A 31 -9.11 8.53 38.47
CA THR A 31 -10.28 9.21 39.06
C THR A 31 -10.17 10.73 38.94
N TRP A 32 -9.03 11.30 39.36
CA TRP A 32 -8.73 12.73 39.25
C TRP A 32 -8.70 13.20 37.79
N ALA A 33 -8.05 12.43 36.91
CA ALA A 33 -7.98 12.72 35.48
C ALA A 33 -9.36 12.70 34.81
N ALA A 34 -10.21 11.72 35.15
CA ALA A 34 -11.56 11.64 34.62
C ALA A 34 -12.41 12.84 35.07
N PHE A 35 -12.39 13.19 36.37
CA PHE A 35 -13.08 14.38 36.87
C PHE A 35 -12.55 15.68 36.23
N LEU A 36 -11.22 15.81 36.08
CA LEU A 36 -10.60 16.97 35.46
C LEU A 36 -11.02 17.14 34.00
N VAL A 37 -11.00 16.07 33.19
CA VAL A 37 -11.32 16.10 31.77
C VAL A 37 -12.82 16.26 31.53
N PHE A 38 -13.64 15.43 32.18
CA PHE A 38 -15.09 15.37 31.95
C PHE A 38 -15.88 16.42 32.74
N GLY A 39 -15.28 17.04 33.76
CA GLY A 39 -15.94 18.05 34.60
C GLY A 39 -16.86 17.45 35.67
N GLY A 40 -16.79 16.14 35.91
CA GLY A 40 -17.63 15.44 36.88
C GLY A 40 -17.76 13.95 36.58
N ARG A 41 -18.85 13.34 37.06
CA ARG A 41 -19.27 11.99 36.68
C ARG A 41 -19.86 12.02 35.27
N PHE A 42 -19.68 10.94 34.51
CA PHE A 42 -20.32 10.77 33.20
C PHE A 42 -21.69 10.07 33.33
N PRO A 43 -22.74 10.50 32.61
CA PRO A 43 -22.79 11.66 31.71
C PRO A 43 -22.87 13.00 32.47
N GLY A 44 -22.46 14.08 31.82
CA GLY A 44 -22.51 15.44 32.39
C GLY A 44 -22.19 16.53 31.38
N ASP A 45 -22.71 17.74 31.63
CA ASP A 45 -22.89 18.78 30.61
C ASP A 45 -21.59 19.53 30.23
N ALA A 46 -20.54 19.41 31.05
CA ALA A 46 -19.29 20.13 30.85
C ALA A 46 -18.43 19.57 29.69
N LEU A 47 -18.63 18.32 29.28
CA LEU A 47 -17.74 17.64 28.34
C LEU A 47 -17.88 18.17 26.90
N ILE A 48 -19.09 18.30 26.37
CA ILE A 48 -19.31 18.71 24.97
C ILE A 48 -18.78 20.13 24.70
N PRO A 49 -19.02 21.15 25.56
CA PRO A 49 -18.41 22.47 25.39
C PRO A 49 -16.87 22.46 25.42
N ARG A 50 -16.28 21.61 26.28
CA ARG A 50 -14.80 21.44 26.34
C ARG A 50 -14.26 20.78 25.08
N LEU A 51 -14.94 19.73 24.59
CA LEU A 51 -14.59 19.07 23.33
C LEU A 51 -14.74 20.03 22.14
N PHE A 52 -15.72 20.92 22.14
CA PHE A 52 -15.88 21.94 21.11
C PHE A 52 -14.67 22.89 21.05
N ILE A 53 -14.28 23.48 22.19
CA ILE A 53 -13.09 24.36 22.26
C ILE A 53 -11.82 23.60 21.88
N LEU A 54 -11.67 22.36 22.35
CA LEU A 54 -10.52 21.52 22.05
C LEU A 54 -10.45 21.14 20.56
N HIS A 55 -11.60 20.82 19.94
CA HIS A 55 -11.66 20.34 18.55
C HIS A 55 -11.63 21.46 17.52
N VAL A 56 -12.23 22.61 17.80
CA VAL A 56 -12.32 23.74 16.85
C VAL A 56 -11.11 24.66 16.96
N LEU A 57 -10.58 24.90 18.17
CA LEU A 57 -9.50 25.85 18.40
C LEU A 57 -8.18 25.16 18.75
N LEU A 58 -8.10 24.49 19.91
CA LEU A 58 -6.81 24.12 20.50
C LEU A 58 -6.04 23.07 19.67
N VAL A 59 -6.70 21.98 19.27
CA VAL A 59 -6.06 20.91 18.48
C VAL A 59 -5.74 21.37 17.05
N PRO A 60 -6.65 22.05 16.30
CA PRO A 60 -6.30 22.59 14.98
C PRO A 60 -5.18 23.62 15.02
N ALA A 61 -5.14 24.50 16.02
CA ALA A 61 -4.04 25.46 16.19
C ALA A 61 -2.71 24.75 16.47
N LEU A 62 -2.69 23.76 17.35
CA LEU A 62 -1.50 22.95 17.64
C LEU A 62 -1.02 22.17 16.40
N ILE A 63 -1.95 21.51 15.68
CA ILE A 63 -1.63 20.80 14.43
C ILE A 63 -1.08 21.79 13.38
N SER A 64 -1.65 22.99 13.25
CA SER A 64 -1.19 24.00 12.31
C SER A 64 0.22 24.51 12.65
N ALA A 65 0.51 24.73 13.93
CA ALA A 65 1.84 25.12 14.40
C ALA A 65 2.88 24.00 14.17
N LEU A 66 2.53 22.75 14.49
CA LEU A 66 3.39 21.58 14.26
C LEU A 66 3.61 21.31 12.76
N LEU A 67 2.59 21.50 11.92
CA LEU A 67 2.71 21.39 10.47
C LEU A 67 3.59 22.50 9.90
N GLY A 68 3.45 23.74 10.37
CA GLY A 68 4.33 24.85 10.02
C GLY A 68 5.80 24.56 10.39
N ALA A 69 6.05 24.08 11.61
CA ALA A 69 7.38 23.65 12.05
C ALA A 69 7.93 22.50 11.20
N HIS A 70 7.12 21.48 10.91
CA HIS A 70 7.48 20.35 10.06
C HIS A 70 7.87 20.78 8.64
N LEU A 71 7.09 21.67 8.02
CA LEU A 71 7.39 22.22 6.70
C LEU A 71 8.64 23.12 6.72
N ALA A 72 8.87 23.88 7.80
CA ALA A 72 10.08 24.69 7.97
C ALA A 72 11.35 23.81 8.10
N ILE A 73 11.25 22.68 8.82
CA ILE A 73 12.32 21.67 8.91
C ILE A 73 12.64 21.13 7.51
N LEU A 74 11.64 20.69 6.74
CA LEU A 74 11.82 20.19 5.37
C LEU A 74 12.36 21.25 4.40
N TRP A 75 11.96 22.52 4.55
CA TRP A 75 12.50 23.63 3.74
C TRP A 75 13.98 23.88 4.04
N ARG A 76 14.39 23.81 5.32
CA ARG A 76 15.76 24.03 5.77
C ARG A 76 16.67 22.84 5.41
N GLN A 77 16.27 21.63 5.80
CA GLN A 77 17.07 20.39 5.64
C GLN A 77 16.99 19.78 4.24
N LYS A 78 16.03 20.22 3.41
CA LYS A 78 15.67 19.67 2.09
C LYS A 78 15.03 18.28 2.17
N HIS A 79 14.39 17.88 1.07
CA HIS A 79 13.79 16.56 0.96
C HIS A 79 14.83 15.50 0.63
N THR A 80 14.76 14.37 1.35
CA THR A 80 15.49 13.15 1.03
C THR A 80 15.07 12.57 -0.33
N GLN A 81 15.98 11.85 -0.99
CA GLN A 81 15.74 11.34 -2.35
C GLN A 81 16.22 9.88 -2.50
N PHE A 82 15.55 9.07 -3.33
CA PHE A 82 16.03 7.72 -3.63
C PHE A 82 17.29 7.74 -4.52
N PRO A 83 18.30 6.89 -4.25
CA PRO A 83 19.49 6.76 -5.06
C PRO A 83 19.16 6.33 -6.49
N GLY A 84 19.87 6.92 -7.44
CA GLY A 84 19.74 6.67 -8.88
C GLY A 84 20.14 7.87 -9.73
N ASN A 85 20.17 7.67 -11.05
CA ASN A 85 20.55 8.70 -12.00
C ASN A 85 19.32 9.22 -12.76
N VAL A 86 19.23 10.54 -12.95
CA VAL A 86 18.16 11.18 -13.72
C VAL A 86 18.79 12.08 -14.77
N ARG A 87 18.50 11.83 -16.06
CA ARG A 87 19.07 12.59 -17.20
C ARG A 87 20.60 12.77 -17.09
N ASN A 88 21.31 11.67 -16.82
CA ASN A 88 22.76 11.59 -16.62
C ASN A 88 23.32 12.33 -15.38
N ILE A 89 22.48 12.94 -14.54
CA ILE A 89 22.89 13.49 -13.24
C ILE A 89 22.72 12.40 -12.18
N ALA A 90 23.81 12.11 -11.43
CA ALA A 90 23.77 11.19 -10.30
C ALA A 90 23.23 11.88 -9.04
N ARG A 91 22.40 11.16 -8.28
CA ARG A 91 21.99 11.57 -6.93
C ARG A 91 23.05 11.17 -5.91
N THR A 92 23.47 12.12 -5.08
CA THR A 92 24.47 11.95 -4.03
C THR A 92 23.92 12.50 -2.71
N GLU A 93 24.58 12.23 -1.58
CA GLU A 93 24.18 12.75 -0.27
C GLU A 93 24.12 14.29 -0.25
N HIS A 94 25.04 14.95 -0.95
CA HIS A 94 25.19 16.42 -0.92
C HIS A 94 24.41 17.14 -2.04
N ASN A 95 23.48 16.48 -2.73
CA ASN A 95 22.67 17.11 -3.78
C ASN A 95 21.18 16.76 -3.69
N VAL A 96 20.34 17.55 -4.37
CA VAL A 96 18.90 17.29 -4.52
C VAL A 96 18.53 17.44 -5.99
N VAL A 97 18.10 16.36 -6.63
CA VAL A 97 17.83 16.33 -8.08
C VAL A 97 16.33 16.18 -8.35
N GLY A 98 15.68 17.31 -8.65
CA GLY A 98 14.24 17.40 -8.90
C GLY A 98 13.82 18.64 -9.70
N SER A 99 12.50 18.84 -9.83
CA SER A 99 11.92 20.04 -10.45
C SER A 99 11.96 21.23 -9.49
N ARG A 100 12.13 22.45 -10.03
CA ARG A 100 11.98 23.69 -9.25
C ARG A 100 10.55 23.83 -8.70
N LEU A 101 10.43 24.48 -7.54
CA LEU A 101 9.15 24.75 -6.86
C LEU A 101 8.15 25.42 -7.81
N TRP A 102 8.57 26.52 -8.44
CA TRP A 102 7.80 27.24 -9.46
C TRP A 102 8.42 27.06 -10.86
N PRO A 103 7.61 26.90 -11.93
CA PRO A 103 6.15 26.65 -11.92
C PRO A 103 5.81 25.16 -11.81
N THR A 104 6.74 24.26 -12.14
CA THR A 104 6.43 22.86 -12.44
C THR A 104 5.96 22.04 -11.24
N TYR A 105 6.58 22.20 -10.07
CA TYR A 105 6.18 21.44 -8.89
C TYR A 105 4.84 21.97 -8.33
N ALA A 106 4.69 23.29 -8.21
CA ALA A 106 3.45 23.93 -7.79
C ALA A 106 2.24 23.48 -8.63
N ALA A 107 2.35 23.51 -9.96
CA ALA A 107 1.27 23.05 -10.85
C ALA A 107 0.88 21.57 -10.62
N ARG A 108 1.87 20.69 -10.38
CA ARG A 108 1.62 19.27 -10.04
C ARG A 108 0.98 19.10 -8.67
N SER A 109 1.43 19.84 -7.66
CA SER A 109 0.89 19.79 -6.30
C SER A 109 -0.54 20.32 -6.24
N ILE A 110 -0.84 21.43 -6.92
CA ILE A 110 -2.19 21.99 -7.02
C ILE A 110 -3.10 21.04 -7.80
N GLY A 111 -2.61 20.43 -8.90
CA GLY A 111 -3.36 19.41 -9.63
C GLY A 111 -3.68 18.18 -8.78
N LEU A 112 -2.73 17.69 -7.98
CA LEU A 112 -2.97 16.59 -7.03
C LEU A 112 -3.96 17.00 -5.93
N PHE A 113 -3.84 18.20 -5.37
CA PHE A 113 -4.80 18.73 -4.40
C PHE A 113 -6.22 18.78 -4.98
N ALA A 114 -6.39 19.34 -6.18
CA ALA A 114 -7.69 19.42 -6.85
C ALA A 114 -8.27 18.02 -7.16
N ALA A 115 -7.43 17.05 -7.55
CA ALA A 115 -7.85 15.67 -7.78
C ALA A 115 -8.31 14.97 -6.48
N VAL A 116 -7.54 15.12 -5.40
CA VAL A 116 -7.91 14.58 -4.07
C VAL A 116 -9.18 15.25 -3.55
N PHE A 117 -9.30 16.57 -3.67
CA PHE A 117 -10.50 17.32 -3.32
C PHE A 117 -11.72 16.86 -4.11
N ALA A 118 -11.60 16.68 -5.43
CA ALA A 118 -12.69 16.17 -6.26
C ALA A 118 -13.14 14.75 -5.85
N VAL A 119 -12.21 13.86 -5.50
CA VAL A 119 -12.53 12.53 -4.97
C VAL A 119 -13.23 12.63 -3.61
N LEU A 120 -12.75 13.48 -2.69
CA LEU A 120 -13.35 13.64 -1.36
C LEU A 120 -14.74 14.28 -1.42
N CYS A 121 -14.95 15.30 -2.26
CA CYS A 121 -16.28 15.88 -2.50
C CYS A 121 -17.21 14.89 -3.20
N GLY A 122 -16.71 14.12 -4.17
CA GLY A 122 -17.47 13.05 -4.82
C GLY A 122 -17.94 12.01 -3.80
N LEU A 123 -17.02 11.49 -2.97
CA LEU A 123 -17.35 10.56 -1.89
C LEU A 123 -18.32 11.16 -0.87
N GLY A 124 -18.13 12.42 -0.45
CA GLY A 124 -19.05 13.10 0.46
C GLY A 124 -20.46 13.31 -0.10
N GLY A 125 -20.61 13.34 -1.43
CA GLY A 125 -21.91 13.41 -2.10
C GLY A 125 -22.59 12.06 -2.33
N VAL A 126 -21.83 10.98 -2.59
CA VAL A 126 -22.39 9.66 -2.95
C VAL A 126 -22.37 8.63 -1.83
N ALA A 127 -21.48 8.78 -0.85
CA ALA A 127 -21.28 7.84 0.25
C ALA A 127 -21.61 8.53 1.59
N GLN A 128 -22.76 8.18 2.13
CA GLN A 128 -23.23 8.69 3.42
C GLN A 128 -22.28 8.28 4.56
N ILE A 129 -21.81 9.26 5.33
CA ILE A 129 -20.93 9.07 6.49
C ILE A 129 -21.60 9.67 7.74
N ASN A 130 -21.48 8.97 8.87
CA ASN A 130 -22.09 9.30 10.17
C ASN A 130 -23.57 9.76 10.11
N PRO A 131 -24.53 8.85 9.87
CA PRO A 131 -25.95 9.17 9.76
C PRO A 131 -26.60 9.41 11.14
N ILE A 132 -26.21 10.49 11.84
CA ILE A 132 -26.60 10.76 13.24
C ILE A 132 -28.11 10.71 13.52
N TRP A 133 -28.94 11.02 12.53
CA TRP A 133 -30.40 10.96 12.63
C TRP A 133 -30.96 9.53 12.73
N LEU A 134 -30.20 8.51 12.32
CA LEU A 134 -30.55 7.09 12.52
C LEU A 134 -30.20 6.60 13.93
N TYR A 135 -29.20 7.20 14.58
CA TYR A 135 -28.79 6.84 15.94
C TYR A 135 -29.64 7.55 17.00
N GLY A 136 -30.05 8.79 16.71
CA GLY A 136 -30.76 9.65 17.67
C GLY A 136 -29.85 10.18 18.78
N PRO A 137 -30.40 11.00 19.70
CA PRO A 137 -29.63 11.61 20.78
C PRO A 137 -29.13 10.57 21.78
N PHE A 138 -27.97 10.83 22.39
CA PHE A 138 -27.40 9.96 23.40
C PHE A 138 -28.33 9.75 24.60
N LYS A 139 -28.44 8.50 25.05
CA LYS A 139 -29.17 8.08 26.25
C LYS A 139 -28.36 7.02 26.96
N ALA A 140 -27.97 7.27 28.21
CA ALA A 140 -27.08 6.37 28.96
C ALA A 140 -27.66 4.96 29.24
N SER A 141 -28.96 4.77 29.05
CA SER A 141 -29.67 3.47 29.17
C SER A 141 -29.83 2.72 27.84
N ALA A 142 -29.35 3.26 26.72
CA ALA A 142 -29.46 2.66 25.39
C ALA A 142 -28.08 2.48 24.73
N VAL A 143 -28.01 1.58 23.75
CA VAL A 143 -26.82 1.33 22.93
C VAL A 143 -27.24 0.79 21.56
N THR A 144 -26.44 1.05 20.52
CA THR A 144 -26.65 0.51 19.18
C THR A 144 -25.92 -0.82 18.97
N THR A 145 -26.41 -1.65 18.05
CA THR A 145 -25.64 -2.78 17.53
C THR A 145 -24.54 -2.29 16.58
N ALA A 146 -23.44 -3.04 16.46
CA ALA A 146 -22.27 -2.65 15.67
C ALA A 146 -21.67 -1.28 16.07
N ALA A 147 -21.72 -0.94 17.36
CA ALA A 147 -21.08 0.26 17.89
C ALA A 147 -19.54 0.13 17.79
N GLN A 148 -18.96 0.84 16.82
CA GLN A 148 -17.54 0.85 16.50
C GLN A 148 -17.08 2.31 16.33
N PRO A 149 -15.85 2.68 16.75
CA PRO A 149 -15.31 4.01 16.49
C PRO A 149 -14.86 4.13 15.02
N ASP A 150 -14.54 5.36 14.62
CA ASP A 150 -13.88 5.61 13.33
C ASP A 150 -12.67 4.69 13.09
N TRP A 151 -12.46 4.30 11.83
CA TRP A 151 -11.48 3.30 11.41
C TRP A 151 -10.05 3.50 11.97
N TYR A 152 -9.60 4.75 12.13
CA TYR A 152 -8.26 5.08 12.65
C TYR A 152 -8.09 4.80 14.16
N VAL A 153 -9.19 4.57 14.90
CA VAL A 153 -9.22 4.09 16.29
C VAL A 153 -9.60 2.61 16.36
N GLY A 154 -10.02 1.98 15.25
CA GLY A 154 -10.53 0.60 15.23
C GLY A 154 -9.56 -0.46 15.77
N TRP A 155 -8.25 -0.21 15.70
CA TRP A 155 -7.23 -1.08 16.32
C TRP A 155 -7.25 -1.04 17.85
N LEU A 156 -7.63 0.09 18.45
CA LEU A 156 -7.75 0.25 19.90
C LEU A 156 -8.98 -0.48 20.43
N GLU A 157 -10.09 -0.33 19.71
CA GLU A 157 -11.34 -1.06 19.98
C GLU A 157 -11.13 -2.57 19.80
N GLY A 158 -10.45 -2.99 18.74
CA GLY A 158 -10.11 -4.39 18.54
C GLY A 158 -9.19 -4.96 19.61
N ALA A 159 -8.21 -4.18 20.09
CA ALA A 159 -7.40 -4.55 21.25
C ALA A 159 -8.28 -4.74 22.50
N LEU A 160 -9.17 -3.81 22.82
CA LEU A 160 -10.13 -3.93 23.93
C LEU A 160 -11.00 -5.19 23.81
N ARG A 161 -11.47 -5.49 22.60
CA ARG A 161 -12.33 -6.63 22.28
C ARG A 161 -11.64 -7.99 22.40
N ILE A 162 -10.34 -8.09 22.07
CA ILE A 162 -9.60 -9.36 22.09
C ILE A 162 -8.64 -9.51 23.26
N PHE A 163 -8.40 -8.48 24.08
CA PHE A 163 -7.53 -8.65 25.25
C PHE A 163 -8.16 -9.64 26.25
N PRO A 164 -7.36 -10.47 26.96
CA PRO A 164 -7.88 -11.26 28.07
C PRO A 164 -8.34 -10.36 29.23
N PRO A 165 -9.32 -10.77 30.07
CA PRO A 165 -9.79 -9.96 31.20
C PRO A 165 -8.81 -9.97 32.39
N TRP A 166 -7.59 -9.49 32.19
CA TRP A 166 -6.54 -9.43 33.20
C TRP A 166 -6.75 -8.27 34.17
N ARG A 167 -7.47 -8.55 35.26
CA ARG A 167 -7.59 -7.66 36.41
C ARG A 167 -6.55 -8.01 37.46
N ILE A 168 -5.81 -7.03 37.97
CA ILE A 168 -4.82 -7.25 39.03
C ILE A 168 -5.21 -6.43 40.26
N HIS A 169 -5.27 -7.10 41.41
CA HIS A 169 -5.51 -6.48 42.72
C HIS A 169 -4.19 -6.44 43.49
N VAL A 170 -3.69 -5.25 43.82
CA VAL A 170 -2.41 -5.06 44.53
C VAL A 170 -2.57 -3.95 45.58
N ALA A 171 -2.23 -4.23 46.84
CA ALA A 171 -2.18 -3.24 47.91
C ALA A 171 -3.45 -2.36 48.04
N GLY A 172 -4.64 -2.94 47.86
CA GLY A 172 -5.93 -2.24 47.89
C GLY A 172 -6.32 -1.54 46.58
N TYR A 173 -5.41 -1.40 45.62
CA TYR A 173 -5.70 -0.88 44.28
C TYR A 173 -6.10 -1.99 43.32
N THR A 174 -6.95 -1.64 42.35
CA THR A 174 -7.36 -2.54 41.26
C THR A 174 -6.95 -1.94 39.92
N ILE A 175 -6.08 -2.64 39.20
CA ILE A 175 -5.77 -2.33 37.80
C ILE A 175 -6.81 -3.05 36.94
N SER A 176 -7.63 -2.27 36.24
CA SER A 176 -8.66 -2.82 35.35
C SER A 176 -8.05 -3.46 34.11
N GLU A 177 -8.71 -4.51 33.63
CA GLU A 177 -8.50 -5.14 32.33
C GLU A 177 -8.48 -4.13 31.14
N ILE A 178 -9.13 -2.98 31.26
CA ILE A 178 -9.15 -1.90 30.25
C ILE A 178 -7.77 -1.23 30.11
N PHE A 179 -6.97 -1.17 31.19
CA PHE A 179 -5.69 -0.48 31.22
C PHE A 179 -4.70 -1.00 30.16
N TRP A 180 -4.60 -2.33 30.00
CA TRP A 180 -3.61 -2.94 29.11
C TRP A 180 -3.83 -2.61 27.63
N PRO A 181 -5.01 -2.86 27.02
CA PRO A 181 -5.25 -2.53 25.61
C PRO A 181 -5.46 -1.04 25.37
N ALA A 182 -6.05 -0.29 26.31
CA ALA A 182 -6.48 1.09 26.03
C ALA A 182 -5.51 2.19 26.51
N VAL A 183 -4.61 1.88 27.46
CA VAL A 183 -3.62 2.85 27.98
C VAL A 183 -2.20 2.37 27.68
N LEU A 184 -1.83 1.16 28.13
CA LEU A 184 -0.47 0.66 28.00
C LEU A 184 -0.09 0.39 26.54
N LEU A 185 -0.95 -0.27 25.76
CA LEU A 185 -0.66 -0.59 24.35
C LEU A 185 -0.44 0.66 23.48
N PRO A 186 -1.27 1.72 23.52
CA PRO A 186 -0.96 2.99 22.85
C PRO A 186 0.33 3.64 23.34
N LEU A 187 0.56 3.68 24.66
CA LEU A 187 1.76 4.27 25.26
C LEU A 187 3.04 3.59 24.76
N VAL A 188 3.06 2.26 24.77
CA VAL A 188 4.17 1.45 24.24
C VAL A 188 4.30 1.63 22.73
N THR A 189 3.18 1.68 22.00
CA THR A 189 3.19 1.86 20.53
C THR A 189 3.81 3.19 20.12
N PHE A 190 3.32 4.31 20.65
CA PHE A 190 3.85 5.63 20.31
C PHE A 190 5.24 5.84 20.92
N GLY A 191 5.51 5.32 22.12
CA GLY A 191 6.84 5.31 22.72
C GLY A 191 7.87 4.62 21.83
N LEU A 192 7.57 3.41 21.33
CA LEU A 192 8.44 2.69 20.39
C LEU A 192 8.54 3.38 19.03
N LEU A 193 7.46 3.99 18.51
CA LEU A 193 7.48 4.71 17.23
C LEU A 193 8.41 5.94 17.28
N TYR A 194 8.32 6.74 18.35
CA TYR A 194 9.19 7.90 18.55
C TYR A 194 10.62 7.51 18.96
N ALA A 195 10.79 6.42 19.70
CA ALA A 195 12.11 5.89 20.05
C ALA A 195 12.79 5.16 18.87
N TRP A 196 12.05 4.73 17.84
CA TRP A 196 12.55 3.90 16.74
C TRP A 196 13.89 4.35 16.14
N PRO A 197 14.10 5.62 15.70
CA PRO A 197 15.38 6.03 15.12
C PRO A 197 16.56 5.86 16.10
N PHE A 198 16.35 6.12 17.39
CA PHE A 198 17.38 5.96 18.43
C PHE A 198 17.65 4.49 18.76
N LEU A 199 16.60 3.65 18.76
CA LEU A 199 16.71 2.21 18.95
C LEU A 199 17.45 1.56 17.77
N GLU A 200 17.10 1.92 16.54
CA GLU A 200 17.77 1.45 15.34
C GLU A 200 19.24 1.89 15.32
N GLN A 201 19.52 3.18 15.52
CA GLN A 201 20.89 3.72 15.62
C GLN A 201 21.74 3.01 16.68
N ARG A 202 21.14 2.65 17.83
CA ARG A 202 21.84 1.91 18.90
C ARG A 202 22.16 0.46 18.52
N VAL A 203 21.31 -0.19 17.73
CA VAL A 203 21.46 -1.59 17.31
C VAL A 203 22.34 -1.74 16.07
N THR A 204 22.23 -0.82 15.10
CA THR A 204 23.03 -0.84 13.87
C THR A 204 24.39 -0.17 14.03
N GLY A 205 24.54 0.74 15.00
CA GLY A 205 25.71 1.61 15.13
C GLY A 205 25.75 2.74 14.08
N ASP A 206 24.72 2.87 13.25
CA ASP A 206 24.64 3.81 12.12
C ASP A 206 24.44 5.25 12.64
N ARG A 207 25.51 6.04 12.62
CA ARG A 207 25.56 7.43 13.11
C ARG A 207 25.95 8.44 12.02
N GLU A 208 26.02 8.00 10.77
CA GLU A 208 26.36 8.87 9.64
C GLU A 208 25.15 9.73 9.22
N GLU A 209 25.43 10.84 8.53
CA GLU A 209 24.38 11.69 7.97
C GLU A 209 23.89 11.12 6.63
N HIS A 210 22.62 10.69 6.59
CA HIS A 210 21.99 10.10 5.41
C HIS A 210 20.94 11.03 4.80
N HIS A 211 21.14 11.41 3.54
CA HIS A 211 20.18 12.18 2.74
C HIS A 211 19.56 11.34 1.60
N LEU A 212 20.22 10.25 1.19
CA LEU A 212 19.67 9.24 0.29
C LEU A 212 18.80 8.22 1.03
N LEU A 213 17.65 7.89 0.43
CA LEU A 213 16.70 6.93 0.98
C LEU A 213 17.10 5.49 0.68
N ASP A 214 17.28 4.69 1.74
CA ASP A 214 17.22 3.22 1.66
C ASP A 214 15.92 2.76 0.97
N ARG A 215 16.01 1.81 0.05
CA ARG A 215 14.80 1.12 -0.44
C ARG A 215 14.42 0.03 0.57
N PRO A 216 13.11 -0.22 0.85
CA PRO A 216 12.71 -1.20 1.85
C PRO A 216 13.33 -2.60 1.65
N ARG A 217 13.44 -3.05 0.40
CA ARG A 217 14.07 -4.35 0.05
C ARG A 217 15.56 -4.44 0.37
N ASP A 218 16.26 -3.32 0.49
CA ASP A 218 17.71 -3.26 0.71
C ASP A 218 18.04 -3.25 2.22
N ARG A 219 17.07 -2.92 3.10
CA ARG A 219 17.15 -3.05 4.57
C ARG A 219 16.11 -4.07 5.08
N PRO A 220 16.33 -5.39 4.90
CA PRO A 220 15.30 -6.42 5.12
C PRO A 220 14.82 -6.54 6.58
N VAL A 221 15.69 -6.31 7.57
CA VAL A 221 15.31 -6.41 9.00
C VAL A 221 14.34 -5.30 9.38
N ARG A 222 14.65 -4.02 9.08
CA ARG A 222 13.75 -2.88 9.31
C ARG A 222 12.41 -3.09 8.62
N SER A 223 12.43 -3.54 7.36
CA SER A 223 11.21 -3.80 6.59
C SER A 223 10.40 -4.98 7.13
N ALA A 224 11.03 -6.02 7.66
CA ALA A 224 10.34 -7.14 8.31
C ALA A 224 9.68 -6.71 9.64
N VAL A 225 10.35 -5.89 10.45
CA VAL A 225 9.75 -5.34 11.68
C VAL A 225 8.58 -4.41 11.35
N GLY A 226 8.75 -3.51 10.38
CA GLY A 226 7.66 -2.63 9.92
C GLY A 226 6.46 -3.40 9.36
N ALA A 227 6.69 -4.44 8.56
CA ALA A 227 5.63 -5.31 8.04
C ALA A 227 4.95 -6.13 9.15
N GLY A 228 5.71 -6.63 10.13
CA GLY A 228 5.16 -7.33 11.30
C GLY A 228 4.28 -6.42 12.17
N ALA A 229 4.75 -5.22 12.48
CA ALA A 229 3.99 -4.21 13.19
C ALA A 229 2.71 -3.81 12.44
N LEU A 230 2.80 -3.54 11.13
CA LEU A 230 1.63 -3.23 10.30
C LEU A 230 0.62 -4.39 10.31
N THR A 231 1.09 -5.64 10.20
CA THR A 231 0.23 -6.83 10.22
C THR A 231 -0.47 -6.97 11.58
N PHE A 232 0.24 -6.73 12.68
CA PHE A 232 -0.32 -6.70 14.03
C PHE A 232 -1.44 -5.65 14.16
N PHE A 233 -1.21 -4.40 13.71
CA PHE A 233 -2.25 -3.36 13.75
C PHE A 233 -3.42 -3.62 12.79
N VAL A 234 -3.19 -4.27 11.64
CA VAL A 234 -4.28 -4.71 10.75
C VAL A 234 -5.15 -5.78 11.42
N VAL A 235 -4.54 -6.72 12.17
CA VAL A 235 -5.28 -7.75 12.91
C VAL A 235 -6.09 -7.15 14.04
N LEU A 236 -5.52 -6.20 14.79
CA LEU A 236 -6.27 -5.41 15.77
C LEU A 236 -7.40 -4.62 15.11
N PHE A 237 -7.16 -3.97 13.97
CA PHE A 237 -8.19 -3.23 13.24
C PHE A 237 -9.37 -4.14 12.81
N VAL A 238 -9.07 -5.33 12.26
CA VAL A 238 -10.08 -6.33 11.91
C VAL A 238 -10.83 -6.84 13.16
N ALA A 239 -10.15 -6.98 14.29
CA ALA A 239 -10.80 -7.31 15.56
C ALA A 239 -11.75 -6.22 16.08
N GLY A 240 -11.51 -4.96 15.72
CA GLY A 240 -12.46 -3.87 15.92
C GLY A 240 -13.83 -4.16 15.30
N ALA A 241 -13.87 -4.95 14.22
CA ALA A 241 -15.08 -5.34 13.52
C ALA A 241 -15.63 -6.75 13.86
N GLN A 242 -15.17 -7.41 14.93
CA GLN A 242 -15.49 -8.82 15.21
C GLN A 242 -16.99 -9.16 15.27
N ASP A 243 -17.83 -8.23 15.74
CA ASP A 243 -19.29 -8.37 15.86
C ASP A 243 -19.98 -8.34 14.49
N VAL A 244 -19.58 -7.39 13.64
CA VAL A 244 -20.04 -7.31 12.25
C VAL A 244 -19.55 -8.51 11.44
N ILE A 245 -18.31 -8.96 11.65
CA ILE A 245 -17.75 -10.16 11.01
C ILE A 245 -18.55 -11.40 11.41
N ALA A 246 -18.79 -11.60 12.72
CA ALA A 246 -19.59 -12.70 13.25
C ALA A 246 -21.01 -12.70 12.65
N GLN A 247 -21.67 -11.54 12.60
CA GLN A 247 -23.01 -11.39 12.02
C GLN A 247 -23.04 -11.68 10.51
N LYS A 248 -22.08 -11.15 9.74
CA LYS A 248 -22.06 -11.30 8.27
C LYS A 248 -21.64 -12.69 7.80
N LEU A 249 -20.82 -13.40 8.59
CA LEU A 249 -20.41 -14.78 8.29
C LEU A 249 -21.28 -15.84 8.97
N SER A 250 -22.24 -15.43 9.82
CA SER A 250 -23.06 -16.32 10.66
C SER A 250 -22.22 -17.26 11.54
N VAL A 251 -21.11 -16.75 12.08
CA VAL A 251 -20.17 -17.46 12.96
C VAL A 251 -20.27 -16.91 14.38
N SER A 252 -20.03 -17.74 15.40
CA SER A 252 -20.07 -17.29 16.80
C SER A 252 -19.00 -16.22 17.10
N ILE A 253 -19.36 -15.20 17.89
CA ILE A 253 -18.40 -14.17 18.34
C ILE A 253 -17.17 -14.81 19.02
N PRO A 254 -17.31 -15.76 19.98
CA PRO A 254 -16.15 -16.41 20.59
C PRO A 254 -15.21 -17.10 19.59
N SER A 255 -15.73 -17.69 18.51
CA SER A 255 -14.89 -18.25 17.44
C SER A 255 -14.05 -17.18 16.75
N VAL A 256 -14.65 -16.04 16.40
CA VAL A 256 -13.95 -14.89 15.79
C VAL A 256 -12.92 -14.30 16.76
N THR A 257 -13.31 -14.03 18.01
CA THR A 257 -12.42 -13.50 19.04
C THR A 257 -11.22 -14.43 19.28
N ASN A 258 -11.43 -15.74 19.41
CA ASN A 258 -10.35 -16.69 19.68
C ASN A 258 -9.42 -16.88 18.47
N ALA A 259 -9.95 -16.86 17.23
CA ALA A 259 -9.13 -16.87 16.03
C ALA A 259 -8.22 -15.63 15.94
N LEU A 260 -8.77 -14.45 16.20
CA LEU A 260 -8.02 -13.18 16.16
C LEU A 260 -7.03 -13.05 17.33
N ARG A 261 -7.37 -13.55 18.54
CA ARG A 261 -6.42 -13.73 19.65
C ARG A 261 -5.24 -14.62 19.25
N GLY A 262 -5.51 -15.80 18.71
CA GLY A 262 -4.48 -16.75 18.28
C GLY A 262 -3.57 -16.16 17.20
N LEU A 263 -4.13 -15.39 16.27
CA LEU A 263 -3.36 -14.71 15.22
C LEU A 263 -2.51 -13.55 15.79
N ALA A 264 -3.07 -12.70 16.66
CA ALA A 264 -2.33 -11.62 17.32
C ALA A 264 -1.17 -12.14 18.19
N VAL A 265 -1.40 -13.18 18.99
CA VAL A 265 -0.36 -13.85 19.78
C VAL A 265 0.63 -14.60 18.88
N GLY A 266 0.18 -15.21 17.78
CA GLY A 266 1.04 -15.87 16.80
C GLY A 266 2.02 -14.91 16.09
N LEU A 267 1.65 -13.64 15.96
CA LEU A 267 2.52 -12.59 15.41
C LEU A 267 3.56 -12.11 16.43
N THR A 268 3.21 -11.98 17.71
CA THR A 268 4.15 -11.53 18.75
C THR A 268 5.08 -12.63 19.25
N SER A 269 4.60 -13.88 19.27
CA SER A 269 5.37 -15.07 19.71
C SER A 269 6.33 -15.63 18.67
N ARG A 270 6.23 -15.21 17.40
CA ARG A 270 7.26 -15.47 16.39
C ARG A 270 8.35 -14.40 16.54
N PRO A 271 9.47 -14.68 17.21
CA PRO A 271 10.55 -13.71 17.26
C PRO A 271 11.01 -13.46 15.83
N ALA A 272 11.30 -12.20 15.50
CA ALA A 272 11.96 -11.84 14.26
C ALA A 272 13.43 -12.27 14.30
N THR A 273 13.69 -13.59 14.42
CA THR A 273 15.01 -14.21 14.28
C THR A 273 15.44 -14.19 12.82
N ALA A 274 15.52 -13.00 12.25
CA ALA A 274 16.34 -12.71 11.09
C ALA A 274 17.82 -12.75 11.49
N ARG A 275 18.29 -13.89 12.03
CA ARG A 275 19.71 -14.22 11.98
C ARG A 275 20.05 -14.37 10.50
N PRO A 276 21.02 -13.62 9.95
CA PRO A 276 21.40 -13.75 8.55
C PRO A 276 22.25 -15.01 8.36
N ARG A 277 21.64 -16.20 8.46
CA ARG A 277 22.20 -17.42 7.87
C ARG A 277 21.79 -17.49 6.41
N ASP A 278 22.80 -17.32 5.57
CA ASP A 278 22.86 -17.71 4.17
C ASP A 278 21.79 -17.19 3.20
N ARG A 279 22.11 -16.01 2.64
CA ARG A 279 22.15 -15.70 1.18
C ARG A 279 21.01 -16.12 0.23
N GLN A 280 19.84 -16.55 0.72
CA GLN A 280 18.74 -17.05 -0.11
C GLN A 280 17.38 -16.35 0.10
N TRP A 281 17.34 -15.18 0.74
CA TRP A 281 16.16 -14.31 0.72
C TRP A 281 16.05 -13.51 -0.58
N ARG A 282 15.79 -14.21 -1.71
CA ARG A 282 15.28 -13.60 -2.94
C ARG A 282 13.77 -13.77 -3.02
N CYS A 283 13.07 -12.66 -2.93
CA CYS A 283 11.76 -12.41 -3.54
C CYS A 283 10.58 -13.34 -3.16
N LEU A 284 9.76 -12.86 -2.22
CA LEU A 284 8.28 -13.01 -2.32
C LEU A 284 7.53 -11.68 -2.40
N ILE A 285 8.22 -10.54 -2.25
CA ILE A 285 7.64 -9.20 -2.49
C ILE A 285 8.41 -8.56 -3.65
N GLY A 286 7.70 -8.27 -4.72
CA GLY A 286 8.24 -7.83 -6.00
C GLY A 286 8.30 -8.97 -7.01
N ALA A 287 7.30 -9.01 -7.89
CA ALA A 287 7.39 -9.73 -9.14
C ALA A 287 8.65 -9.25 -9.87
N ALA A 288 9.65 -10.13 -10.02
CA ALA A 288 10.84 -9.81 -10.78
C ALA A 288 10.40 -9.49 -12.21
N SER A 289 10.70 -8.27 -12.68
CA SER A 289 10.43 -7.80 -14.04
C SER A 289 11.34 -8.53 -15.04
N ARG A 290 11.05 -9.83 -15.23
CA ARG A 290 11.56 -10.66 -16.30
C ARG A 290 10.81 -10.28 -17.58
N PRO A 291 11.48 -9.91 -18.69
CA PRO A 291 10.84 -9.57 -19.96
C PRO A 291 10.36 -10.83 -20.71
N ARG A 292 9.50 -11.62 -20.06
CA ARG A 292 8.89 -12.87 -20.58
C ARG A 292 7.40 -13.00 -20.22
N LEU A 293 6.79 -11.98 -19.62
CA LEU A 293 5.39 -11.96 -19.20
C LEU A 293 4.58 -10.93 -20.02
N TRP A 294 4.77 -10.99 -21.35
CA TRP A 294 4.06 -10.19 -22.36
C TRP A 294 3.65 -11.09 -23.55
N ALA A 295 3.20 -12.31 -23.23
CA ALA A 295 2.87 -13.36 -24.20
C ALA A 295 1.62 -14.18 -23.82
N VAL A 296 0.82 -13.71 -22.85
CA VAL A 296 -0.46 -14.32 -22.47
C VAL A 296 -1.47 -13.20 -22.18
N LEU A 297 -1.89 -12.50 -23.24
CA LEU A 297 -3.16 -11.75 -23.35
C LEU A 297 -3.39 -11.26 -24.79
N THR A 298 -3.10 -12.12 -25.76
CA THR A 298 -3.50 -11.94 -27.17
C THR A 298 -4.10 -13.25 -27.64
N SER A 299 -5.43 -13.26 -27.82
CA SER A 299 -6.15 -14.36 -28.45
C SER A 299 -5.61 -14.62 -29.85
N ALA A 300 -5.41 -15.88 -30.21
CA ALA A 300 -5.04 -16.26 -31.55
C ALA A 300 -6.23 -16.09 -32.50
N THR A 301 -6.14 -15.16 -33.44
CA THR A 301 -7.05 -15.06 -34.58
C THR A 301 -6.26 -14.71 -35.84
N CYS A 302 -6.54 -15.44 -36.93
CA CYS A 302 -5.97 -15.31 -38.27
C CYS A 302 -4.47 -15.65 -38.43
N GLU A 303 -4.23 -16.89 -38.89
CA GLU A 303 -2.99 -17.25 -39.57
C GLU A 303 -2.92 -16.65 -41.00
N ASN A 304 -1.69 -16.51 -41.49
CA ASN A 304 -1.30 -16.47 -42.92
C ASN A 304 -1.72 -15.26 -43.80
N ALA A 305 -0.83 -14.25 -43.88
CA ALA A 305 -0.36 -13.71 -45.17
C ALA A 305 0.96 -12.92 -45.03
N CYS A 306 1.96 -13.31 -45.82
CA CYS A 306 3.12 -12.52 -46.31
C CYS A 306 3.97 -11.64 -45.36
N GLY A 307 5.28 -11.97 -45.29
CA GLY A 307 6.36 -10.95 -45.22
C GLY A 307 7.30 -11.01 -44.01
N LYS A 308 8.54 -11.47 -44.23
CA LYS A 308 9.65 -11.20 -43.28
C LYS A 308 10.05 -9.73 -43.36
N LEU A 309 9.83 -8.96 -42.29
CA LEU A 309 10.41 -7.62 -42.12
C LEU A 309 11.63 -7.68 -41.18
N PRO A 310 12.75 -6.99 -41.51
CA PRO A 310 13.97 -7.05 -40.71
C PRO A 310 13.87 -6.22 -39.43
N THR A 311 14.09 -6.84 -38.27
CA THR A 311 14.12 -6.15 -36.98
C THR A 311 15.43 -5.39 -36.77
N ARG A 312 15.49 -4.14 -37.26
CA ARG A 312 16.56 -3.20 -36.87
C ARG A 312 16.39 -2.82 -35.38
N ARG A 313 17.26 -3.35 -34.52
CA ARG A 313 17.42 -2.87 -33.14
C ARG A 313 18.38 -1.67 -33.11
N PRO A 314 18.06 -0.56 -32.42
CA PRO A 314 19.06 0.45 -32.11
C PRO A 314 20.02 -0.11 -31.05
N ALA A 315 21.29 -0.29 -31.41
CA ALA A 315 22.34 -0.67 -30.47
C ALA A 315 22.83 0.56 -29.70
N PHE A 316 22.79 0.52 -28.38
CA PHE A 316 23.30 1.60 -27.53
C PHE A 316 24.79 1.39 -27.20
N VAL A 317 25.61 1.29 -28.26
CA VAL A 317 27.08 1.15 -28.15
C VAL A 317 27.73 2.02 -29.23
N SER A 318 28.64 2.89 -28.82
CA SER A 318 29.47 3.67 -29.75
C SER A 318 30.50 2.75 -30.42
N TYR A 319 30.57 2.74 -31.74
CA TYR A 319 31.71 2.20 -32.46
C TYR A 319 32.87 3.19 -32.38
N SER A 320 33.95 2.79 -31.71
CA SER A 320 35.23 3.47 -31.83
C SER A 320 36.31 2.42 -32.09
N SER A 321 37.17 2.71 -33.06
CA SER A 321 38.11 1.77 -33.65
C SER A 321 39.29 1.43 -32.74
N ASP A 322 39.75 0.19 -32.84
CA ASP A 322 41.01 -0.24 -32.22
C ASP A 322 42.18 0.62 -32.69
N ARG A 323 42.86 1.27 -31.74
CA ARG A 323 44.29 1.63 -31.84
C ARG A 323 44.89 1.92 -30.45
N ARG A 324 45.46 0.86 -29.86
CA ARG A 324 46.46 0.85 -28.76
C ARG A 324 46.00 1.31 -27.35
N PRO A 325 45.91 0.40 -26.38
CA PRO A 325 45.99 0.75 -24.96
C PRO A 325 47.43 0.57 -24.44
N THR A 326 48.13 1.67 -24.19
CA THR A 326 49.26 1.64 -23.24
C THR A 326 48.70 1.57 -21.82
N SER A 327 49.30 0.70 -21.00
CA SER A 327 48.92 0.33 -19.63
C SER A 327 48.36 1.43 -18.72
N LEU A 328 47.40 1.08 -17.84
CA LEU A 328 47.65 1.07 -16.39
C LEU A 328 46.55 0.32 -15.59
N ARG A 329 47.02 -0.57 -14.70
CA ARG A 329 46.41 -1.17 -13.49
C ARG A 329 44.86 -1.41 -13.42
N ARG A 330 44.45 -2.67 -13.59
CA ARG A 330 43.16 -3.21 -13.08
C ARG A 330 43.33 -3.80 -11.67
N PRO A 331 42.30 -3.68 -10.81
CA PRO A 331 41.95 -4.73 -9.86
C PRO A 331 40.67 -5.46 -10.35
N SER A 332 40.88 -6.54 -11.09
CA SER A 332 39.88 -7.60 -11.33
C SER A 332 40.32 -8.82 -10.51
N ASN A 333 39.48 -9.67 -9.93
CA ASN A 333 38.11 -10.04 -10.30
C ASN A 333 37.35 -10.60 -9.09
N ARG A 334 36.02 -10.75 -9.23
CA ARG A 334 35.28 -11.71 -8.40
C ARG A 334 35.79 -13.12 -8.70
N TRP A 335 36.07 -13.91 -7.66
CA TRP A 335 36.52 -15.28 -7.82
C TRP A 335 35.38 -16.17 -8.36
N ASN A 336 35.65 -16.89 -9.44
CA ASN A 336 35.02 -18.18 -9.71
C ASN A 336 35.84 -19.25 -8.98
N SER A 337 35.56 -19.48 -7.71
CA SER A 337 36.14 -20.59 -6.97
C SER A 337 35.33 -21.87 -7.24
N ALA A 338 35.79 -22.67 -8.19
CA ALA A 338 35.43 -24.08 -8.24
C ALA A 338 36.25 -24.81 -7.17
N SER A 339 35.66 -25.06 -6.00
CA SER A 339 36.28 -25.88 -4.96
C SER A 339 35.90 -27.35 -5.17
N ALA A 340 36.91 -28.22 -5.22
CA ALA A 340 36.70 -29.65 -5.37
C ALA A 340 35.97 -30.26 -4.16
N SER A 341 35.06 -31.20 -4.40
CA SER A 341 34.48 -32.01 -3.32
C SER A 341 35.42 -33.16 -2.97
N THR A 342 36.03 -33.08 -1.79
CA THR A 342 36.54 -34.26 -1.08
C THR A 342 35.36 -35.07 -0.52
N CYS A 343 35.58 -36.39 -0.35
CA CYS A 343 34.61 -37.36 0.19
C CYS A 343 33.39 -37.68 -0.71
N ARG A 344 33.61 -38.46 -1.77
CA ARG A 344 32.59 -39.38 -2.31
C ARG A 344 32.64 -40.71 -1.52
N PRO A 345 31.52 -41.27 -1.05
CA PRO A 345 31.49 -42.67 -0.60
C PRO A 345 31.63 -43.61 -1.80
N CYS A 346 32.36 -44.71 -1.62
CA CYS A 346 32.57 -45.73 -2.64
C CYS A 346 31.25 -46.41 -3.04
N ARG A 347 31.02 -46.56 -4.36
CA ARG A 347 30.02 -47.51 -4.89
C ARG A 347 30.66 -48.89 -4.96
N THR A 348 30.46 -49.71 -3.92
CA THR A 348 30.65 -51.15 -4.02
C THR A 348 29.55 -51.73 -4.92
N ARG A 349 29.94 -52.44 -5.97
CA ARG A 349 29.04 -53.35 -6.69
C ARG A 349 29.16 -54.72 -6.07
N LEU A 350 28.05 -55.31 -5.65
CA LEU A 350 27.91 -56.74 -5.50
C LEU A 350 26.69 -57.19 -6.29
N SER A 351 26.91 -58.24 -7.09
CA SER A 351 25.87 -58.94 -7.85
C SER A 351 25.68 -60.29 -7.19
N ALA A 352 24.45 -60.66 -6.86
CA ALA A 352 24.09 -62.00 -6.43
C ALA A 352 22.71 -62.36 -7.00
N SER A 353 22.65 -63.53 -7.62
CA SER A 353 21.48 -64.20 -8.19
C SER A 353 20.58 -64.83 -7.12
N GLN A 354 19.27 -65.02 -7.39
CA GLN A 354 18.68 -66.35 -7.67
C GLN A 354 17.20 -66.25 -8.14
N ASN A 355 16.60 -67.37 -8.55
CA ASN A 355 15.37 -67.50 -9.36
C ASN A 355 14.08 -67.81 -8.56
N GLU A 356 12.96 -67.90 -9.33
CA GLU A 356 11.77 -68.77 -9.13
C GLU A 356 10.66 -68.29 -8.15
N GLN A 357 9.33 -68.51 -8.37
CA GLN A 357 8.57 -69.45 -9.24
C GLN A 357 7.34 -68.84 -9.97
N ALA A 358 6.68 -69.64 -10.84
CA ALA A 358 5.50 -69.33 -11.68
C ALA A 358 4.13 -69.54 -10.98
N MET A 359 3.00 -68.96 -11.46
CA MET A 359 1.99 -69.52 -12.41
C MET A 359 0.73 -68.59 -12.40
N ASN A 360 -0.31 -68.57 -13.27
CA ASN A 360 -0.65 -69.20 -14.57
C ASN A 360 -1.77 -68.36 -15.31
N ALA A 361 -2.37 -68.86 -16.40
CA ALA A 361 -3.44 -68.20 -17.22
C ALA A 361 -4.81 -68.96 -17.18
N PRO A 362 -5.92 -68.57 -17.89
CA PRO A 362 -6.03 -68.59 -19.38
C PRO A 362 -6.91 -67.47 -20.05
N SER A 363 -7.09 -67.57 -21.38
CA SER A 363 -7.84 -66.69 -22.33
C SER A 363 -8.86 -67.54 -23.16
N PRO A 364 -9.35 -67.19 -24.39
CA PRO A 364 -9.51 -65.94 -25.17
C PRO A 364 -11.02 -65.71 -25.50
N PRO A 365 -11.56 -65.52 -26.74
CA PRO A 365 -11.21 -64.74 -27.96
C PRO A 365 -12.35 -63.75 -28.43
N GLY A 366 -12.27 -63.16 -29.65
CA GLY A 366 -13.45 -62.61 -30.36
C GLY A 366 -13.23 -61.46 -31.38
N LYS A 367 -13.19 -61.76 -32.68
CA LYS A 367 -13.35 -60.88 -33.89
C LYS A 367 -14.38 -61.59 -34.82
N PRO A 368 -15.07 -60.98 -35.82
CA PRO A 368 -14.48 -60.16 -36.90
C PRO A 368 -15.40 -59.12 -37.64
N SER A 369 -14.92 -58.70 -38.82
CA SER A 369 -15.38 -57.78 -39.89
C SER A 369 -16.77 -57.96 -40.54
N THR A 370 -17.36 -56.85 -41.05
CA THR A 370 -18.04 -56.62 -42.38
C THR A 370 -18.67 -55.20 -42.43
N SER A 371 -19.09 -54.56 -43.55
CA SER A 371 -18.51 -54.33 -44.90
C SER A 371 -19.43 -53.44 -45.79
N SER A 372 -18.90 -52.54 -46.65
CA SER A 372 -19.62 -51.69 -47.64
C SER A 372 -20.59 -50.62 -47.06
N SER A 373 -21.14 -49.62 -47.76
CA SER A 373 -21.27 -49.35 -49.21
C SER A 373 -21.35 -47.83 -49.53
N SER A 374 -21.36 -47.51 -50.84
CA SER A 374 -21.36 -46.17 -51.46
C SER A 374 -22.71 -45.43 -51.50
N SER A 375 -22.69 -44.09 -51.61
CA SER A 375 -23.71 -43.32 -52.33
C SER A 375 -23.12 -42.08 -53.03
N THR A 376 -23.59 -41.75 -54.23
CA THR A 376 -23.11 -40.62 -55.04
C THR A 376 -24.24 -40.06 -55.90
N GLU A 377 -24.70 -38.83 -55.60
CA GLU A 377 -25.46 -37.93 -56.49
C GLU A 377 -25.07 -36.48 -56.10
N ARG A 378 -24.74 -35.50 -56.94
CA ARG A 378 -25.02 -35.10 -58.35
C ARG A 378 -26.15 -34.06 -58.48
N ARG A 379 -25.82 -32.95 -59.17
CA ARG A 379 -26.67 -31.83 -59.67
C ARG A 379 -27.22 -30.86 -58.60
N THR A 380 -27.49 -29.56 -58.86
CA THR A 380 -27.41 -28.73 -60.10
C THR A 380 -27.15 -27.25 -59.76
N ASN A 381 -26.53 -26.47 -60.66
CA ASN A 381 -26.62 -24.99 -60.65
C ASN A 381 -28.03 -24.53 -61.09
N PRO A 382 -28.45 -23.32 -60.70
CA PRO A 382 -28.78 -22.35 -61.74
C PRO A 382 -28.18 -20.95 -61.54
N SER A 383 -28.25 -20.16 -62.61
CA SER A 383 -27.74 -18.79 -62.77
C SER A 383 -28.84 -17.72 -62.55
N LEU A 384 -28.58 -16.47 -63.00
CA LEU A 384 -29.47 -15.29 -63.08
C LEU A 384 -29.42 -14.34 -61.85
N VAL A 385 -29.50 -13.00 -61.98
CA VAL A 385 -29.26 -12.08 -63.11
C VAL A 385 -28.89 -10.68 -62.58
N ARG A 386 -28.32 -9.80 -63.41
CA ARG A 386 -28.00 -8.40 -63.07
C ARG A 386 -29.25 -7.52 -62.94
N SER A 387 -29.17 -6.44 -62.16
CA SER A 387 -29.68 -5.13 -62.60
C SER A 387 -28.86 -3.96 -62.04
N ARG A 388 -28.90 -2.83 -62.77
CA ARG A 388 -28.25 -1.54 -62.45
C ARG A 388 -29.35 -0.48 -62.30
N SER A 389 -29.15 0.53 -61.45
CA SER A 389 -29.36 1.94 -61.85
C SER A 389 -28.60 2.87 -60.86
N THR A 390 -27.70 3.78 -61.26
CA THR A 390 -27.89 5.15 -61.84
C THR A 390 -28.65 6.06 -60.85
N ALA A 391 -28.28 7.30 -60.49
CA ALA A 391 -27.25 8.30 -60.87
C ALA A 391 -27.22 9.41 -59.77
N ARG A 392 -26.43 10.51 -59.75
CA ARG A 392 -25.11 10.95 -60.28
C ARG A 392 -24.97 12.48 -59.96
N THR A 393 -23.77 13.00 -59.67
CA THR A 393 -23.36 14.45 -59.74
C THR A 393 -24.03 15.44 -58.76
N VAL A 394 -23.49 16.61 -58.38
CA VAL A 394 -22.28 17.42 -58.78
C VAL A 394 -21.62 18.06 -57.49
N PRO A 395 -20.50 18.83 -57.56
CA PRO A 395 -19.59 19.08 -56.42
C PRO A 395 -19.62 20.52 -55.84
N THR A 396 -18.73 20.84 -54.88
CA THR A 396 -18.33 22.23 -54.60
C THR A 396 -16.84 22.32 -54.20
N ILE A 397 -16.22 23.48 -54.47
CA ILE A 397 -14.78 23.67 -54.66
C ILE A 397 -14.16 24.63 -53.61
N ARG A 398 -12.85 24.45 -53.43
CA ARG A 398 -11.83 25.19 -52.67
C ARG A 398 -11.61 26.66 -53.10
N SER A 399 -11.51 27.61 -52.15
CA SER A 399 -10.74 28.90 -52.19
C SER A 399 -10.99 29.68 -50.86
N SER A 400 -10.31 30.76 -50.45
CA SER A 400 -9.30 31.64 -51.07
C SER A 400 -8.33 32.29 -50.03
N VAL A 401 -7.33 33.04 -50.54
CA VAL A 401 -6.24 33.78 -49.87
C VAL A 401 -5.81 34.89 -50.85
N ALA A 402 -5.49 36.16 -50.55
CA ALA A 402 -5.49 37.03 -49.35
C ALA A 402 -5.47 38.51 -49.84
N ASP A 403 -5.49 39.55 -48.97
CA ASP A 403 -4.85 40.84 -49.33
C ASP A 403 -4.37 41.73 -48.15
N MET A 404 -3.62 42.81 -48.46
CA MET A 404 -2.72 43.56 -47.57
C MET A 404 -3.09 45.05 -47.27
N LYS A 405 -2.92 45.50 -46.01
CA LYS A 405 -2.32 46.78 -45.48
C LYS A 405 -2.71 48.18 -46.07
N PRO A 406 -2.23 49.34 -45.51
CA PRO A 406 -1.70 49.67 -44.16
C PRO A 406 -2.29 50.96 -43.52
N THR A 407 -1.90 51.29 -42.28
CA THR A 407 -1.85 52.69 -41.77
C THR A 407 -0.65 52.94 -40.84
N SER A 408 -0.12 54.17 -40.89
CA SER A 408 1.01 54.71 -40.12
C SER A 408 0.58 55.29 -38.75
N GLY A 409 1.44 55.59 -37.77
CA GLY A 409 2.88 55.33 -37.61
C GLY A 409 3.55 56.24 -36.55
N SER A 410 4.71 55.83 -35.99
CA SER A 410 5.69 56.66 -35.22
C SER A 410 5.23 57.30 -33.87
N ARG A 411 6.04 57.56 -32.82
CA ARG A 411 7.51 57.56 -32.61
C ARG A 411 7.93 57.09 -31.19
N SER A 412 9.13 56.50 -31.15
CA SER A 412 10.27 56.63 -30.18
C SER A 412 10.13 56.78 -28.65
N ARG A 413 10.98 55.97 -27.99
CA ARG A 413 11.57 56.06 -26.63
C ARG A 413 11.83 57.49 -26.09
N LEU A 414 11.65 57.68 -24.78
CA LEU A 414 12.74 57.95 -23.82
C LEU A 414 12.26 57.84 -22.36
N ALA A 415 13.19 57.81 -21.41
CA ALA A 415 12.94 57.58 -19.99
C ALA A 415 12.89 58.88 -19.18
N SER A 416 12.19 58.87 -18.05
CA SER A 416 12.59 59.60 -16.84
C SER A 416 11.92 59.04 -15.58
N THR A 417 12.56 59.33 -14.44
CA THR A 417 12.26 58.81 -13.10
C THR A 417 11.54 59.84 -12.20
N CYS A 418 11.05 59.34 -11.05
CA CYS A 418 10.86 60.02 -9.75
C CYS A 418 9.46 60.50 -9.31
N ARG A 419 9.07 59.94 -8.14
CA ARG A 419 8.42 60.57 -6.95
C ARG A 419 7.04 61.24 -7.07
N ALA A 420 6.05 60.57 -6.46
CA ALA A 420 5.33 60.95 -5.21
C ALA A 420 4.52 62.28 -5.17
N PRO A 421 3.50 62.40 -4.29
CA PRO A 421 3.03 61.45 -3.26
C PRO A 421 2.03 60.40 -3.75
#